data_AF-A0A448GWS6-F1
#
_entry.id   AF-A0A448GWS6-F1
#
_cell.length_a   1.000
_cell.length_b   1.000
_cell.length_c   1.000
_cell.angle_alpha   90.00
_cell.angle_beta   90.00
_cell.angle_gamma   90.00
#
_symmetry.space_group_name_H-M   'P 1'
#
loop_
_entity.id
_entity.type
_entity.pdbx_description
1 polymer ?
#
loop_
_entity_poly.entity_id
_entity_poly.type
_entity_poly.pdbx_seq_one_letter_code
_entity_poly.pdbx_strand_id
1 'polypeptide(L)' 'MTDKFGEPLLKLPDYPAEFECCDSGCGEFCVYEIYRQQKQAYDEQQARLHKFLAEGDMNA' A
#
# COMPACT_ATOMS: atom_id res chain seq x y z
N MET A 1 2.56 -7.93 13.17
CA MET A 1 1.54 -8.85 12.65
C MET A 1 1.90 -9.13 11.21
N THR A 2 2.14 -10.39 10.86
CA THR A 2 2.42 -10.84 9.49
C THR A 2 1.15 -11.38 8.86
N ASP A 3 1.06 -11.36 7.54
CA ASP A 3 -0.04 -11.94 6.79
C ASP A 3 0.06 -13.47 6.72
N LYS A 4 -0.83 -14.10 5.94
CA LYS A 4 -0.89 -15.55 5.74
C LYS A 4 0.28 -16.12 4.93
N PHE A 5 1.05 -15.26 4.27
CA PHE A 5 2.26 -15.61 3.53
C PHE A 5 3.54 -15.36 4.33
N GLY A 6 3.43 -14.87 5.57
CA GLY A 6 4.56 -14.50 6.40
C GLY A 6 5.16 -13.14 6.05
N GLU A 7 4.54 -12.37 5.14
CA GLU A 7 4.95 -11.01 4.82
C GLU A 7 4.45 -10.05 5.93
N PRO A 8 5.19 -9.00 6.30
CA PRO A 8 4.66 -7.95 7.15
C PRO A 8 3.43 -7.30 6.51
N LEU A 9 2.32 -7.16 7.25
CA LEU A 9 1.14 -6.49 6.73
C LEU A 9 1.44 -5.00 6.52
N LEU A 10 1.35 -4.55 5.28
CA LEU A 10 1.50 -3.15 4.91
C LEU A 10 0.29 -2.37 5.45
N LYS A 11 0.58 -1.20 6.03
CA LYS A 11 -0.47 -0.25 6.40
C LYS A 11 -0.88 0.54 5.18
N LEU A 12 -2.16 0.93 5.11
CA LEU A 12 -2.63 1.89 4.12
C LEU A 12 -1.81 3.18 4.29
N PRO A 13 -1.13 3.67 3.24
CA PRO A 13 -0.40 4.94 3.33
C PRO A 13 -1.38 6.10 3.47
N ASP A 14 -0.98 7.10 4.26
CA ASP A 14 -1.74 8.32 4.40
C ASP A 14 -1.70 9.12 3.10
N TYR A 15 -2.85 9.65 2.69
CA TYR A 15 -2.91 10.53 1.52
C TYR A 15 -2.17 11.84 1.84
N PRO A 16 -1.22 12.29 0.99
CA PRO A 16 -0.50 13.54 1.23
C PRO A 16 -1.46 14.73 1.29
N ALA A 17 -1.19 15.71 2.15
CA ALA A 17 -1.97 16.94 2.13
C ALA A 17 -1.74 17.74 0.84
N GLU A 18 -2.72 18.52 0.40
CA GLU A 18 -2.65 19.29 -0.85
C GLU A 18 -1.46 20.27 -0.92
N PHE A 19 -0.99 20.73 0.24
CA PHE A 19 0.15 21.63 0.42
C PHE A 19 1.46 20.91 0.78
N GLU A 20 1.44 19.59 0.93
CA GLU A 20 2.66 18.79 1.06
C GLU A 20 3.24 18.58 -0.35
N CYS A 21 4.13 19.51 -0.72
CA CYS A 21 5.20 19.41 -1.70
C CYS A 21 4.95 18.71 -3.05
N CYS A 22 4.71 19.54 -4.07
CA CYS A 22 5.07 19.25 -5.47
C CYS A 22 5.61 20.48 -6.22
N ASP A 23 5.89 21.61 -5.53
CA ASP A 23 6.16 22.89 -6.23
C ASP A 23 7.39 23.72 -5.77
N SER A 24 8.15 23.30 -4.75
CA SER A 24 9.56 23.70 -4.53
C SER A 24 10.01 23.31 -3.12
N GLY A 25 11.00 22.42 -2.99
CA GLY A 25 11.78 22.29 -1.75
C GLY A 25 11.74 20.97 -0.98
N CYS A 26 11.15 19.89 -1.49
CA CYS A 26 11.22 18.57 -0.84
C CYS A 26 11.94 17.52 -1.70
N GLY A 27 13.27 17.60 -1.80
CA GLY A 27 14.12 16.48 -2.28
C GLY A 27 13.86 15.96 -3.71
N GLU A 28 14.44 14.80 -4.02
CA GLU A 28 14.45 14.19 -5.38
C GLU A 28 13.09 13.61 -5.84
N PHE A 29 12.10 13.43 -4.95
CA PHE A 29 10.80 12.82 -5.29
C PHE A 29 9.63 13.64 -4.74
N CYS A 30 8.61 13.90 -5.56
CA CYS A 30 7.36 14.52 -5.09
C CYS A 30 6.65 13.57 -4.12
N VAL A 31 6.08 14.07 -3.01
CA VAL A 31 5.46 13.21 -1.99
C VAL A 31 4.29 12.38 -2.55
N TYR A 32 3.64 12.87 -3.59
CA TYR A 32 2.62 12.12 -4.34
C TYR A 32 3.20 10.91 -5.09
N GLU A 33 4.45 10.95 -5.52
CA GLU A 33 5.13 9.79 -6.13
C GLU A 33 5.42 8.73 -5.07
N ILE A 34 5.91 9.14 -3.90
CA ILE A 34 6.13 8.26 -2.76
C ILE A 34 4.81 7.60 -2.34
N TYR A 35 3.74 8.38 -2.17
CA TYR A 35 2.41 7.86 -1.86
C TYR A 35 1.95 6.85 -2.92
N ARG A 36 2.09 7.16 -4.22
CA ARG A 36 1.70 6.25 -5.30
C ARG A 36 2.44 4.92 -5.23
N GLN A 37 3.74 4.94 -5.00
CA GLN A 37 4.55 3.72 -4.86
C GLN A 37 4.12 2.89 -3.63
N GLN A 38 3.93 3.55 -2.48
CA GLN A 38 3.49 2.87 -1.26
C GLN A 38 2.07 2.29 -1.41
N LYS A 39 1.17 3.03 -2.06
CA LYS A 39 -0.22 2.60 -2.29
C LYS A 39 -0.29 1.41 -3.23
N GLN A 40 0.53 1.41 -4.28
CA GLN A 40 0.63 0.27 -5.20
C GLN A 40 1.06 -0.99 -4.45
N ALA A 41 2.13 -0.92 -3.65
CA ALA A 41 2.61 -2.08 -2.88
C ALA A 41 1.55 -2.60 -1.89
N TYR A 42 0.86 -1.67 -1.21
CA TYR A 42 -0.26 -2.01 -0.33
C TYR A 42 -1.38 -2.74 -1.10
N ASP A 43 -1.83 -2.19 -2.23
CA ASP A 43 -2.93 -2.76 -3.02
C ASP A 43 -2.61 -4.15 -3.56
N GLU A 44 -1.38 -4.36 -4.05
CA GLU A 44 -0.92 -5.66 -4.52
C GLU A 44 -0.93 -6.71 -3.40
N GLN A 45 -0.49 -6.35 -2.19
CA GLN A 45 -0.56 -7.24 -1.04
C GLN A 45 -2.02 -7.56 -0.67
N GLN A 46 -2.88 -6.54 -0.57
CA GLN A 46 -4.28 -6.75 -0.21
C GLN A 46 -5.01 -7.60 -1.26
N ALA A 47 -4.71 -7.44 -2.54
CA ALA A 47 -5.28 -8.27 -3.61
C ALA A 47 -4.91 -9.76 -3.44
N ARG A 48 -3.64 -10.06 -3.11
CA ARG A 48 -3.21 -11.44 -2.82
C ARG A 48 -3.92 -12.01 -1.59
N LEU A 49 -4.03 -11.23 -0.51
CA LEU A 49 -4.77 -11.64 0.69
C LEU A 49 -6.24 -11.89 0.40
N HIS A 50 -6.92 -10.97 -0.29
CA HIS A 50 -8.32 -11.10 -0.63
C HIS A 50 -8.59 -12.33 -1.48
N LYS A 51 -7.74 -12.58 -2.48
CA LYS A 51 -7.84 -13.79 -3.31
C LYS A 51 -7.69 -15.04 -2.46
N PHE A 52 -6.70 -15.09 -1.57
CA PHE A 52 -6.49 -16.23 -0.68
C PHE A 52 -7.67 -16.46 0.28
N LEU A 53 -8.22 -15.38 0.87
CA LEU A 53 -9.38 -15.49 1.75
C LEU A 53 -10.62 -15.97 0.99
N ALA A 54 -10.87 -15.41 -0.19
CA ALA A 54 -11.99 -15.83 -1.04
C ALA A 54 -11.86 -17.28 -1.53
N GLU A 55 -10.64 -17.74 -1.85
CA GLU A 55 -10.37 -19.13 -2.21
C GLU A 55 -10.43 -20.07 -0.99
N GLY A 56 -10.02 -19.59 0.19
CA GLY A 56 -10.12 -20.31 1.46
C GLY A 56 -11.56 -20.55 1.89
N ASP A 57 -12.45 -19.59 1.66
CA ASP A 57 -13.89 -19.70 1.95
C ASP A 57 -14.63 -20.63 0.96
N MET A 58 -14.07 -20.89 -0.22
CA MET A 58 -14.60 -21.88 -1.18
C MET A 58 -14.11 -23.31 -0.94
N ASN A 59 -13.11 -23.50 -0.06
CA ASN A 59 -12.55 -24.80 0.30
C ASN A 59 -12.79 -25.18 1.78
N ALA A 60 -13.69 -24.47 2.47
CA ALA A 60 -14.09 -24.70 3.86
C ALA A 60 -15.45 -25.41 3.96
#